data_AF-A0A3M1CIT7-F1
#
_entry.id   AF-A0A3M1CIT7-F1
#
_cell.length_a   1.000
_cell.length_b   1.000
_cell.length_c   1.000
_cell.angle_alpha   90.00
_cell.angle_beta   90.00
_cell.angle_gamma   90.00
#
_symmetry.space_group_name_H-M   'P 1'
#
loop_
_entity.id
_entity.type
_entity.pdbx_description
1 polymer ?
#
loop_
_entity_poly.entity_id
_entity_poly.type
_entity_poly.pdbx_seq_one_letter_code
_entity_poly.pdbx_strand_id
1 'polypeptide(L)' 'MQRILDTLVGYADKRITVRVDRKRLRPADIPVLRGSNRKAVRQLGWRPRYRLTETLQATLDYWRALERSR' A
#
# COMPACT_ATOMS: atom_id res chain seq x y z
N MET A 1 -3.92 -7.20 5.88
CA MET A 1 -2.64 -6.51 5.61
C MET A 1 -1.73 -7.29 4.66
N GLN A 2 -1.58 -8.61 4.82
CA GLN A 2 -0.66 -9.46 4.06
C GLN A 2 -0.61 -9.21 2.54
N ARG A 3 -1.78 -9.09 1.87
CA ARG A 3 -1.86 -8.85 0.42
C ARG A 3 -1.06 -7.64 -0.09
N ILE A 4 -0.99 -6.55 0.69
CA ILE A 4 -0.23 -5.35 0.29
C ILE A 4 1.27 -5.66 0.30
N LEU A 5 1.73 -6.33 1.36
CA LEU A 5 3.12 -6.75 1.49
C LEU A 5 3.50 -7.74 0.38
N ASP A 6 2.68 -8.75 0.12
CA ASP A 6 2.93 -9.75 -0.93
C ASP A 6 3.04 -9.09 -2.30
N THR A 7 2.20 -8.09 -2.58
CA THR A 7 2.25 -7.32 -3.84
C THR A 7 3.60 -6.60 -3.98
N LEU A 8 4.05 -5.91 -2.93
CA LEU A 8 5.34 -5.19 -2.95
C LEU A 8 6.53 -6.16 -3.05
N VAL A 9 6.49 -7.29 -2.33
CA VAL A 9 7.53 -8.33 -2.41
C VAL A 9 7.56 -8.94 -3.82
N GLY A 10 6.41 -9.10 -4.47
CA GLY A 10 6.31 -9.56 -5.86
C GLY A 10 6.92 -8.60 -6.89
N TYR A 11 7.09 -7.32 -6.54
CA TYR A 11 7.79 -6.33 -7.38
C TYR A 11 9.31 -6.27 -7.14
N ALA A 12 9.82 -7.00 -6.14
CA ALA A 12 11.23 -6.99 -5.79
C ALA A 12 12.03 -7.93 -6.68
N ASP A 13 13.17 -7.46 -7.18
CA ASP A 13 14.10 -8.25 -7.99
C ASP A 13 14.98 -9.18 -7.13
N LYS A 14 14.75 -9.19 -5.82
CA LYS A 14 15.52 -9.96 -4.82
C LYS A 14 14.58 -10.68 -3.88
N ARG A 15 15.03 -11.84 -3.38
CA ARG A 15 14.30 -12.59 -2.37
C ARG A 15 14.27 -11.81 -1.04
N ILE A 16 13.07 -11.54 -0.53
CA ILE A 16 12.85 -10.89 0.78
C ILE A 16 12.27 -11.90 1.75
N THR A 17 12.89 -12.05 2.92
CA THR A 17 12.35 -12.89 4.00
C THR A 17 11.47 -12.05 4.91
N VAL A 18 10.19 -12.42 5.05
CA VAL A 18 9.23 -11.72 5.92
C VAL A 18 9.27 -12.32 7.33
N ARG A 19 9.36 -11.48 8.36
CA ARG A 19 9.30 -11.85 9.78
C ARG A 19 8.40 -10.87 10.53
N VAL A 20 7.65 -11.36 11.50
CA VAL A 20 6.81 -10.54 12.38
C VAL A 20 7.63 -10.09 13.58
N ASP A 21 7.74 -8.77 13.77
CA ASP A 21 8.31 -8.17 14.98
C ASP A 21 7.17 -7.78 15.93
N ARG A 22 7.10 -8.44 17.10
CA ARG A 22 6.08 -8.17 18.12
C ARG A 22 6.11 -6.74 18.63
N LYS A 23 7.26 -6.06 18.61
CA LYS A 23 7.39 -4.66 19.05
C LYS A 23 6.71 -3.67 18.10
N ARG A 24 6.40 -4.09 16.87
CA ARG A 24 5.71 -3.26 15.86
C ARG A 24 4.20 -3.50 15.79
N LEU A 25 3.69 -4.48 16.53
CA LEU A 25 2.26 -4.73 16.62
C LEU A 25 1.62 -3.64 17.48
N ARG A 26 0.50 -3.09 17.01
CA ARG A 26 -0.23 -2.11 17.80
C ARG A 26 -0.96 -2.83 18.94
N PRO A 27 -0.97 -2.29 20.17
CA PRO A 27 -1.70 -2.90 21.29
C PRO A 27 -3.20 -3.08 21.03
N ALA A 28 -3.78 -2.24 20.18
CA ALA A 28 -5.14 -2.37 19.68
C ALA A 28 -5.17 -2.09 18.17
N ASP A 29 -5.60 -3.07 17.39
CA ASP A 29 -5.81 -2.95 15.95
C ASP A 29 -7.30 -3.12 15.62
N ILE A 30 -7.81 -2.27 14.73
CA ILE A 30 -9.14 -2.45 14.15
C ILE A 30 -9.02 -3.49 13.01
N PRO A 31 -9.71 -4.64 13.07
CA PRO A 31 -9.52 -5.72 12.10
C PRO A 31 -9.79 -5.30 10.65
N VAL A 32 -10.85 -4.51 10.44
CA VAL A 32 -11.23 -3.95 9.14
C VAL A 32 -11.84 -2.57 9.35
N LEU A 33 -11.31 -1.58 8.63
CA LEU A 33 -11.89 -0.25 8.53
C LEU A 33 -12.18 0.07 7.07
N ARG A 34 -13.45 0.34 6.73
CA ARG A 34 -13.87 0.63 5.35
C ARG A 34 -14.83 1.82 5.31
N GLY A 35 -14.43 2.87 4.61
CA GLY A 35 -15.27 4.03 4.32
C GLY A 35 -16.17 3.82 3.09
N SER A 36 -17.36 4.43 3.12
CA SER A 36 -18.22 4.56 1.93
C SER A 36 -17.97 5.90 1.25
N ASN A 37 -17.56 5.89 -0.01
CA ASN A 37 -17.33 7.09 -0.81
C ASN A 37 -18.59 7.60 -1.54
N ARG A 38 -19.77 7.03 -1.27
CA ARG A 38 -21.02 7.32 -2.01
C ARG A 38 -21.38 8.81 -2.03
N LYS A 39 -21.15 9.55 -0.93
CA LYS A 39 -21.43 11.00 -0.87
C LYS A 39 -20.54 11.79 -1.84
N ALA A 40 -19.24 11.48 -1.87
CA ALA A 40 -18.29 12.12 -2.79
C ALA A 40 -18.61 11.80 -4.26
N VAL A 41 -18.97 10.55 -4.56
CA VAL A 41 -19.40 10.16 -5.92
C VAL A 41 -20.62 10.98 -6.35
N ARG A 42 -21.64 11.10 -5.49
CA ARG A 42 -22.89 11.82 -5.83
C ARG A 42 -22.71 13.33 -5.95
N GLN A 43 -21.97 13.94 -5.03
CA GLN A 43 -21.90 15.40 -4.93
C GLN A 43 -20.77 16.02 -5.76
N LEU A 44 -19.69 15.27 -6.00
CA LEU A 44 -18.48 15.78 -6.62
C LEU A 44 -18.16 15.06 -7.94
N GLY A 45 -18.96 14.06 -8.35
CA GLY A 45 -18.61 13.17 -9.46
C GLY A 45 -17.34 12.36 -9.22
N TRP A 46 -16.86 12.31 -7.97
CA TRP A 46 -15.55 11.77 -7.64
C TRP A 46 -15.48 10.27 -7.91
N ARG A 47 -14.37 9.80 -8.49
CA ARG A 47 -14.07 8.38 -8.71
C ARG A 47 -12.57 8.12 -8.48
N PRO A 48 -12.20 6.94 -7.93
CA PRO A 48 -10.79 6.57 -7.81
C PRO A 48 -10.18 6.44 -9.20
N ARG A 49 -9.15 7.25 -9.47
CA ARG A 49 -8.44 7.23 -10.76
C ARG A 49 -7.39 6.12 -10.85
N TYR A 50 -6.80 5.75 -9.71
CA TYR A 50 -5.71 4.78 -9.65
C TYR A 50 -6.13 3.56 -8.82
N ARG A 51 -5.76 2.37 -9.31
CA ARG A 51 -5.83 1.12 -8.56
C ARG A 51 -4.75 1.10 -7.50
N LEU A 52 -4.99 0.35 -6.41
CA LEU A 52 -4.01 0.20 -5.33
C LEU A 52 -2.65 -0.31 -5.84
N THR A 53 -2.65 -1.26 -6.77
CA THR A 53 -1.41 -1.83 -7.36
C THR A 53 -0.60 -0.76 -8.11
N GLU A 54 -1.26 0.16 -8.81
CA GLU A 54 -0.60 1.26 -9.52
C GLU A 54 0.05 2.23 -8.53
N THR A 55 -0.64 2.53 -7.42
CA THR A 55 -0.07 3.35 -6.33
C THR A 55 1.13 2.67 -5.67
N LEU A 56 1.06 1.36 -5.42
CA LEU A 56 2.17 0.60 -4.82
C LEU A 56 3.40 0.58 -5.73
N GLN A 57 3.21 0.32 -7.02
CA GLN A 57 4.27 0.35 -8.02
C GLN A 57 4.90 1.74 -8.11
N ALA A 58 4.10 2.79 -8.29
CA ALA A 58 4.59 4.17 -8.40
C ALA A 58 5.37 4.62 -7.16
N THR A 59 4.93 4.21 -5.97
CA THR A 59 5.62 4.50 -4.71
C THR A 59 6.97 3.80 -4.64
N LEU A 60 7.04 2.52 -5.02
CA LEU A 60 8.31 1.78 -5.06
C LEU A 60 9.28 2.37 -6.07
N ASP A 61 8.79 2.72 -7.26
CA ASP A 61 9.62 3.28 -8.33
C ASP A 61 10.18 4.66 -7.96
N TYR A 62 9.39 5.49 -7.27
CA TYR A 62 9.86 6.75 -6.70
C TYR A 62 11.08 6.53 -5.79
N TRP A 63 11.02 5.60 -4.84
CA TRP A 63 12.14 5.31 -3.94
C TRP A 63 13.35 4.73 -4.66
N ARG A 64 13.13 3.83 -5.62
CA ARG A 64 14.23 3.29 -6.44
C ARG A 64 14.92 4.38 -7.27
N ALA A 65 14.18 5.35 -7.78
CA ALA A 65 14.75 6.49 -8.49
C ALA A 65 15.60 7.37 -7.56
N LEU A 66 15.08 7.67 -6.36
CA LEU A 66 15.79 8.48 -5.37
C LEU A 66 17.11 7.83 -4.92
N GLU A 67 17.11 6.54 -4.59
CA GLU A 67 18.32 5.83 -4.15
C GLU A 67 19.35 5.65 -5.28
N ARG A 68 18.92 5.61 -6.55
CA ARG A 68 19.85 5.57 -7.71
C ARG A 68 20.48 6.93 -8.05
N SER A 69 19.90 8.01 -7.55
CA SER A 69 20.43 9.37 -7.71
C SER A 69 21.37 9.81 -6.58
N ARG A 70 21.60 8.92 -5.60
CA ARG A 70 22.59 9.06 -4.53
C ARG A 70 23.85 8.29 -4.89
#